data_AF-C0FPE9-F1
#
_entry.id   AF-C0FPE9-F1
#
_cell.length_a   1.000
_cell.length_b   1.000
_cell.length_c   1.000
_cell.angle_alpha   90.00
_cell.angle_beta   90.00
_cell.angle_gamma   90.00
#
_symmetry.space_group_name_H-M   'P 1'
#
loop_
_entity.id
_entity.type
_entity.pdbx_description
1 polymer ?
#
loop_
_entity_poly.entity_id
_entity_poly.type
_entity_poly.pdbx_seq_one_letter_code
_entity_poly.pdbx_strand_id
1 'polypeptide(L)'
;MAKYSIVELAVSNGNLVGVDQLSNNQKRALELNNAIYIYRGTRSKKVYIGQTMHFIERHKQHYNGTEEKFSTADFNKVIVIFSVYFNRSALDDVESQLITYFMADNSKKAGAVSFDHDDVINRTGGNSVNEYVGRENVASDVILPLWEKELWPRGWVSSSTLEKLRTKELVKYSPIKQLTPEQGQLITEIIHNPDRNYVINGDAGTGKTVLLTHLVASILKERPEAKIGVVVQPNWEKISLKYME
;
A
#
# COMPACT_ATOMS: atom_id res chain seq x y z
N MET A 1 -26.29 5.55 -0.18
CA MET A 1 -25.77 4.61 -1.21
C MET A 1 -24.33 4.28 -0.86
N ALA A 2 -23.88 3.04 -1.09
CA ALA A 2 -22.50 2.65 -0.88
C ALA A 2 -21.57 3.47 -1.80
N LYS A 3 -20.44 3.93 -1.25
CA LYS A 3 -19.45 4.76 -1.98
C LYS A 3 -18.37 3.94 -2.67
N TYR A 4 -18.40 2.63 -2.47
CA TYR A 4 -17.55 1.66 -3.13
C TYR A 4 -18.34 0.40 -3.46
N SER A 5 -17.80 -0.43 -4.35
CA SER A 5 -18.29 -1.76 -4.68
C SER A 5 -17.12 -2.74 -4.79
N ILE A 6 -17.41 -4.03 -4.65
CA ILE A 6 -16.42 -5.10 -4.65
C ILE A 6 -16.84 -6.19 -5.64
N VAL A 7 -15.85 -6.73 -6.34
CA VAL A 7 -15.94 -7.99 -7.08
C VAL A 7 -14.87 -8.93 -6.51
N GLU A 8 -15.28 -10.11 -6.03
CA GLU A 8 -14.37 -11.16 -5.58
C GLU A 8 -14.36 -12.28 -6.62
N LEU A 9 -13.17 -12.70 -7.06
CA LEU A 9 -12.98 -13.73 -8.07
C LEU A 9 -11.97 -14.77 -7.57
N ALA A 10 -12.17 -16.01 -8.01
CA ALA A 10 -11.15 -17.04 -7.85
C ALA A 10 -10.11 -16.92 -8.97
N VAL A 11 -8.88 -17.33 -8.69
CA VAL A 11 -7.79 -17.41 -9.66
C VAL A 11 -7.36 -18.87 -9.76
N SER A 12 -7.27 -19.38 -10.99
CA SER A 12 -6.85 -20.77 -11.25
C SER A 12 -5.93 -20.79 -12.47
N ASN A 13 -4.70 -21.31 -12.28
CA ASN A 13 -3.67 -21.38 -13.33
C ASN A 13 -3.49 -20.03 -14.06
N GLY A 14 -3.47 -18.94 -13.31
CA GLY A 14 -3.33 -17.57 -13.85
C GLY A 14 -4.55 -17.04 -14.61
N ASN A 15 -5.70 -17.69 -14.52
CA ASN A 15 -6.96 -17.23 -15.12
C ASN A 15 -7.97 -16.83 -14.04
N LEU A 16 -8.75 -15.78 -14.32
CA LEU A 16 -9.91 -15.41 -13.49
C LEU A 16 -11.05 -16.41 -13.71
N VAL A 17 -11.62 -16.90 -12.62
CA VAL A 17 -12.75 -17.83 -12.61
C VAL A 17 -14.00 -17.10 -12.10
N GLY A 18 -15.14 -17.31 -12.76
CA GLY A 18 -16.43 -16.71 -12.39
C GLY A 18 -16.72 -15.34 -13.01
N VAL A 19 -15.87 -14.86 -13.93
CA VAL A 19 -16.08 -13.59 -14.65
C VAL A 19 -17.37 -13.63 -15.48
N ASP A 20 -17.66 -14.78 -16.08
CA ASP A 20 -18.86 -15.06 -16.87
C ASP A 20 -20.16 -14.89 -16.05
N GLN A 21 -20.11 -15.19 -14.75
CA GLN A 21 -21.24 -15.11 -13.81
C GLN A 21 -21.52 -13.67 -13.32
N LEU A 22 -20.62 -12.73 -13.60
CA LEU A 22 -20.79 -11.34 -13.21
C LEU A 22 -21.88 -10.64 -14.03
N SER A 23 -22.56 -9.69 -13.40
CA SER A 23 -23.46 -8.77 -14.10
C SER A 23 -22.70 -7.92 -15.13
N ASN A 24 -23.42 -7.42 -16.15
CA ASN A 24 -22.83 -6.54 -17.16
C ASN A 24 -22.17 -5.29 -16.57
N ASN A 25 -22.73 -4.75 -15.48
CA ASN A 25 -22.16 -3.59 -14.78
C ASN A 25 -20.82 -3.93 -14.11
N GLN A 26 -20.69 -5.12 -13.51
CA GLN A 26 -19.44 -5.57 -12.89
C GLN A 26 -18.38 -5.87 -13.95
N LYS A 27 -18.75 -6.53 -15.06
CA LYS A 27 -17.84 -6.76 -16.20
C LYS A 27 -17.30 -5.44 -16.75
N ARG A 28 -18.20 -4.48 -17.00
CA ARG A 28 -17.82 -3.14 -17.47
C ARG A 28 -16.93 -2.39 -16.47
N ALA A 29 -17.19 -2.51 -15.17
CA ALA A 29 -16.35 -1.90 -14.14
C ALA A 29 -14.92 -2.49 -14.17
N LEU A 30 -14.77 -3.81 -14.29
CA LEU A 30 -13.46 -4.46 -14.40
C LEU A 30 -12.67 -4.02 -15.65
N GLU A 31 -13.37 -3.64 -16.72
CA GLU A 31 -12.76 -3.20 -17.96
C GLU A 31 -12.39 -1.72 -17.95
N LEU A 32 -13.19 -0.85 -17.33
CA LEU A 32 -13.12 0.60 -17.58
C LEU A 32 -12.94 1.49 -16.35
N ASN A 33 -13.06 0.96 -15.12
CA ASN A 33 -13.03 1.78 -13.92
C ASN A 33 -11.68 1.72 -13.20
N ASN A 34 -11.32 2.85 -12.59
CA ASN A 34 -10.28 2.93 -11.57
C ASN A 34 -10.55 1.93 -10.45
N ALA A 35 -9.55 1.10 -10.17
CA ALA A 35 -9.68 -0.04 -9.28
C ALA A 35 -8.44 -0.20 -8.40
N ILE A 36 -8.69 -0.62 -7.17
CA ILE A 36 -7.70 -1.24 -6.30
C ILE A 36 -7.98 -2.75 -6.34
N TYR A 37 -6.95 -3.57 -6.39
CA TYR A 37 -7.10 -5.02 -6.33
C TYR A 37 -6.14 -5.64 -5.33
N ILE A 38 -6.59 -6.70 -4.67
CA ILE A 38 -5.83 -7.44 -3.66
C ILE A 38 -5.86 -8.92 -4.05
N TYR A 39 -4.71 -9.46 -4.46
CA TYR A 39 -4.53 -10.89 -4.65
C TYR A 39 -4.14 -11.56 -3.33
N ARG A 40 -4.61 -12.79 -3.14
CA ARG A 40 -4.21 -13.63 -2.01
C ARG A 40 -3.99 -15.06 -2.47
N GLY A 41 -2.88 -15.63 -2.01
CA GLY A 41 -2.58 -17.06 -2.13
C GLY A 41 -2.75 -17.68 -0.76
N THR A 42 -3.87 -18.38 -0.55
CA THR A 42 -4.19 -18.88 0.81
C THR A 42 -3.19 -19.93 1.31
N ARG A 43 -2.57 -20.68 0.39
CA ARG A 43 -1.56 -21.70 0.71
C ARG A 43 -0.17 -21.10 0.85
N SER A 44 0.23 -20.26 -0.10
CA SER A 44 1.53 -19.57 -0.08
C SER A 44 1.61 -18.48 0.99
N LYS A 45 0.46 -18.09 1.55
CA LYS A 45 0.31 -16.98 2.49
C LYS A 45 0.90 -15.69 1.91
N LYS A 46 0.68 -15.43 0.62
CA LYS A 46 1.15 -14.21 -0.05
C LYS A 46 0.00 -13.30 -0.40
N VAL A 47 0.21 -12.00 -0.24
CA VAL A 47 -0.73 -10.94 -0.61
C VAL A 47 -0.04 -9.94 -1.53
N TYR A 48 -0.74 -9.52 -2.58
CA TYR A 48 -0.32 -8.43 -3.46
C TYR A 48 -1.44 -7.41 -3.57
N ILE A 49 -1.12 -6.13 -3.42
CA ILE A 49 -2.08 -5.03 -3.52
C ILE A 49 -1.66 -4.13 -4.69
N GLY A 50 -2.55 -3.85 -5.62
CA GLY A 50 -2.23 -3.02 -6.78
C GLY A 50 -3.36 -2.07 -7.15
N GLN A 51 -3.05 -1.10 -8.01
CA GLN A 51 -4.03 -0.23 -8.66
C GLN A 51 -4.01 -0.36 -10.20
N THR A 52 -5.13 -0.02 -10.85
CA THR A 52 -5.25 0.03 -12.33
C THR A 52 -6.53 0.75 -12.77
N MET A 53 -6.64 1.10 -14.05
CA MET A 53 -7.89 1.53 -14.71
C MET A 53 -8.54 0.42 -15.55
N HIS A 54 -7.79 -0.65 -15.85
CA HIS A 54 -8.20 -1.74 -16.74
C HIS A 54 -7.81 -3.08 -16.10
N PHE A 55 -8.61 -3.54 -15.13
CA PHE A 55 -8.24 -4.70 -14.31
C PHE A 55 -8.05 -5.98 -15.13
N ILE A 56 -8.90 -6.23 -16.12
CA ILE A 56 -8.77 -7.42 -16.98
C ILE A 56 -7.44 -7.44 -17.72
N GLU A 57 -7.01 -6.30 -18.26
CA GLU A 57 -5.73 -6.17 -18.96
C GLU A 57 -4.55 -6.28 -17.99
N ARG A 58 -4.63 -5.61 -16.83
CA ARG A 58 -3.60 -5.66 -15.79
C ARG A 58 -3.41 -7.08 -15.26
N HIS A 59 -4.48 -7.86 -15.10
CA HIS A 59 -4.43 -9.27 -14.74
C HIS A 59 -3.65 -10.08 -15.79
N LYS A 60 -3.97 -9.91 -17.08
CA LYS A 60 -3.23 -10.58 -18.16
C LYS A 60 -1.74 -10.22 -18.14
N GLN A 61 -1.40 -8.95 -17.87
CA GLN A 61 -0.01 -8.51 -17.74
C GLN A 61 0.70 -9.20 -16.58
N HIS A 62 0.07 -9.33 -15.41
CA HIS A 62 0.65 -10.04 -14.27
C HIS A 62 0.99 -11.50 -14.60
N TYR A 63 0.14 -12.18 -15.38
CA TYR A 63 0.29 -13.60 -15.72
C TYR A 63 0.90 -13.84 -17.10
N ASN A 64 1.54 -12.84 -17.73
CA ASN A 64 2.19 -13.00 -19.03
C ASN A 64 3.58 -13.70 -18.95
N GLY A 65 4.03 -14.07 -17.75
CA GLY A 65 5.31 -14.74 -17.50
C GLY A 65 6.50 -13.80 -17.22
N THR A 66 6.29 -12.48 -17.17
CA THR A 66 7.37 -11.50 -16.89
C THR A 66 7.44 -11.05 -15.43
N GLU A 67 6.34 -11.14 -14.69
CA GLU A 67 6.30 -10.76 -13.27
C GLU A 67 6.54 -11.99 -12.36
N GLU A 68 7.80 -12.27 -12.01
CA GLU A 68 8.21 -13.44 -11.20
C GLU A 68 7.41 -13.59 -9.88
N LYS A 69 7.08 -12.46 -9.25
CA LYS A 69 6.27 -12.42 -8.03
C LYS A 69 4.89 -13.07 -8.20
N PHE A 70 4.27 -12.98 -9.39
CA PHE A 70 2.99 -13.62 -9.68
C PHE A 70 3.15 -15.11 -10.03
N SER A 71 4.29 -15.50 -10.62
CA SER A 71 4.59 -16.90 -10.92
C SER A 71 4.82 -17.74 -9.65
N THR A 72 5.39 -17.15 -8.59
CA THR A 72 5.75 -17.87 -7.36
C THR A 72 4.76 -17.67 -6.20
N ALA A 73 3.76 -16.81 -6.38
CA ALA A 73 2.84 -16.47 -5.30
C ALA A 73 1.64 -17.39 -5.17
N ASP A 74 1.34 -18.25 -6.15
CA ASP A 74 0.21 -19.20 -6.10
C ASP A 74 -1.11 -18.53 -5.64
N PHE A 75 -1.41 -17.37 -6.24
CA PHE A 75 -2.62 -16.63 -5.93
C PHE A 75 -3.85 -17.42 -6.39
N ASN A 76 -4.82 -17.57 -5.50
CA ASN A 76 -6.07 -18.29 -5.77
C ASN A 76 -7.32 -17.44 -5.56
N LYS A 77 -7.16 -16.21 -5.06
CA LYS A 77 -8.25 -15.24 -4.89
C LYS A 77 -7.80 -13.84 -5.27
N VAL A 78 -8.75 -13.04 -5.74
CA VAL A 78 -8.58 -11.60 -5.90
C VAL A 78 -9.86 -10.87 -5.52
N ILE A 79 -9.71 -9.79 -4.76
CA ILE A 79 -10.77 -8.80 -4.53
C ILE A 79 -10.43 -7.57 -5.37
N VAL A 80 -11.40 -7.06 -6.14
CA VAL A 80 -11.31 -5.83 -6.91
C VAL A 80 -12.30 -4.83 -6.33
N ILE A 81 -11.80 -3.69 -5.91
CA ILE A 81 -12.54 -2.60 -5.27
C ILE A 81 -12.65 -1.44 -6.26
N PHE A 82 -13.85 -0.90 -6.39
CA PHE A 82 -14.15 0.32 -7.14
C PHE A 82 -14.74 1.36 -6.21
N SER A 83 -14.48 2.64 -6.44
CA SER A 83 -15.13 3.72 -5.70
C SER A 83 -15.37 4.94 -6.58
N VAL A 84 -16.44 5.67 -6.27
CA VAL A 84 -16.72 6.97 -6.87
C VAL A 84 -15.66 8.02 -6.54
N TYR A 85 -14.83 7.78 -5.51
CA TYR A 85 -13.75 8.67 -5.12
C TYR A 85 -12.40 8.31 -5.76
N PHE A 86 -12.30 7.21 -6.50
CA PHE A 86 -11.05 6.81 -7.13
C PHE A 86 -10.74 7.67 -8.36
N ASN A 87 -9.76 8.55 -8.16
CA ASN A 87 -8.99 9.23 -9.20
C ASN A 87 -7.51 8.84 -9.06
N ARG A 88 -6.63 9.32 -9.93
CA ARG A 88 -5.20 8.95 -9.91
C ARG A 88 -4.55 9.15 -8.54
N SER A 89 -4.70 10.34 -7.94
CA SER A 89 -4.12 10.63 -6.62
C SER A 89 -4.72 9.75 -5.51
N ALA A 90 -6.03 9.48 -5.58
CA ALA A 90 -6.69 8.60 -4.63
C ALA A 90 -6.24 7.14 -4.76
N LEU A 91 -5.98 6.64 -5.97
CA LEU A 91 -5.46 5.29 -6.19
C LEU A 91 -4.08 5.12 -5.55
N ASP A 92 -3.17 6.07 -5.79
CA ASP A 92 -1.82 6.05 -5.21
C ASP A 92 -1.87 6.06 -3.67
N ASP A 93 -2.78 6.85 -3.09
CA ASP A 93 -3.00 6.91 -1.63
C ASP A 93 -3.57 5.60 -1.08
N VAL A 94 -4.64 5.08 -1.68
CA VAL A 94 -5.33 3.88 -1.20
C VAL A 94 -4.43 2.66 -1.31
N GLU A 95 -3.71 2.49 -2.43
CA GLU A 95 -2.73 1.42 -2.59
C GLU A 95 -1.66 1.49 -1.50
N SER A 96 -1.07 2.68 -1.29
CA SER A 96 0.00 2.88 -0.30
C SER A 96 -0.49 2.63 1.13
N GLN A 97 -1.68 3.11 1.47
CA GLN A 97 -2.30 2.89 2.78
C GLN A 97 -2.61 1.41 3.01
N LEU A 98 -3.22 0.72 2.04
CA LEU A 98 -3.55 -0.69 2.18
C LEU A 98 -2.30 -1.55 2.29
N ILE A 99 -1.26 -1.33 1.48
CA ILE A 99 0.03 -2.02 1.64
C ILE A 99 0.55 -1.84 3.07
N THR A 100 0.58 -0.59 3.55
CA THR A 100 1.05 -0.26 4.91
C THR A 100 0.23 -0.96 5.98
N TYR A 101 -1.10 -0.94 5.89
CA TYR A 101 -1.98 -1.55 6.89
C TYR A 101 -1.89 -3.08 6.86
N PHE A 102 -1.85 -3.72 5.69
CA PHE A 102 -1.63 -5.17 5.59
C PHE A 102 -0.27 -5.57 6.18
N MET A 103 0.80 -4.85 5.86
CA MET A 103 2.11 -5.10 6.47
C MET A 103 2.08 -4.91 7.98
N ALA A 104 1.34 -3.91 8.48
CA ALA A 104 1.21 -3.65 9.91
C ALA A 104 0.41 -4.76 10.60
N ASP A 105 -0.68 -5.21 10.00
CA ASP A 105 -1.48 -6.33 10.47
C ASP A 105 -0.63 -7.60 10.59
N ASN A 106 0.18 -7.87 9.55
CA ASN A 106 1.05 -9.04 9.46
C ASN A 106 2.38 -8.91 10.22
N SER A 107 2.71 -7.70 10.71
CA SER A 107 3.95 -7.47 11.44
C SER A 107 3.94 -8.19 12.79
N LYS A 108 4.90 -9.11 12.96
CA LYS A 108 5.22 -9.88 14.18
C LYS A 108 4.93 -9.07 15.45
N LYS A 109 4.27 -9.68 16.44
CA LYS A 109 4.64 -9.40 17.84
C LYS A 109 6.04 -9.99 18.01
N ALA A 110 7.05 -9.14 18.27
CA ALA A 110 8.40 -9.60 18.54
C ALA A 110 8.36 -10.70 19.63
N GLY A 111 8.71 -11.94 19.28
CA GLY A 111 8.82 -13.05 20.23
C GLY A 111 8.01 -14.33 19.95
N ALA A 112 7.13 -14.37 18.94
CA ALA A 112 6.40 -15.60 18.60
C ALA A 112 6.70 -16.06 17.16
N VAL A 113 7.21 -17.28 17.02
CA VAL A 113 7.20 -18.00 15.75
C VAL A 113 5.74 -18.39 15.49
N SER A 114 5.03 -17.56 14.73
CA SER A 114 3.68 -17.87 14.26
C SER A 114 3.74 -18.13 12.76
N PHE A 115 3.28 -19.32 12.36
CA PHE A 115 3.29 -19.82 10.99
C PHE A 115 2.06 -19.35 10.16
N ASP A 116 1.22 -18.46 10.70
CA ASP A 116 -0.11 -18.13 10.16
C ASP A 116 -0.26 -16.72 9.56
N HIS A 117 0.83 -16.03 9.22
CA HIS A 117 0.76 -14.65 8.73
C HIS A 117 1.00 -14.56 7.23
N ASP A 118 0.22 -13.71 6.54
CA ASP A 118 0.41 -13.44 5.13
C ASP A 118 1.60 -12.49 4.89
N ASP A 119 2.43 -12.77 3.89
CA ASP A 119 3.53 -11.93 3.42
C ASP A 119 3.04 -10.99 2.32
N VAL A 120 3.17 -9.68 2.53
CA VAL A 120 2.81 -8.67 1.51
C VAL A 120 4.00 -8.52 0.57
N ILE A 121 3.86 -9.04 -0.65
CA ILE A 121 5.00 -9.22 -1.57
C ILE A 121 5.28 -8.00 -2.45
N ASN A 122 4.56 -6.89 -2.23
CA ASN A 122 4.83 -5.63 -2.90
C ASN A 122 4.86 -4.48 -1.89
N ARG A 123 5.66 -3.46 -2.22
CA ARG A 123 5.93 -2.31 -1.35
C ARG A 123 5.43 -1.05 -2.03
N THR A 124 5.29 0.02 -1.25
CA THR A 124 4.84 1.33 -1.77
C THR A 124 5.88 2.02 -2.67
N GLY A 125 7.09 1.45 -2.80
CA GLY A 125 8.18 2.03 -3.60
C GLY A 125 8.66 3.38 -3.08
N GLY A 126 8.40 3.70 -1.80
CA GLY A 126 8.74 5.01 -1.25
C GLY A 126 7.87 6.17 -1.73
N ASN A 127 6.74 5.90 -2.39
CA ASN A 127 5.86 6.97 -2.83
C ASN A 127 5.29 7.74 -1.63
N SER A 128 5.62 9.03 -1.54
CA SER A 128 4.92 9.97 -0.68
C SER A 128 3.58 10.32 -1.32
N VAL A 129 2.50 10.19 -0.56
CA VAL A 129 1.17 10.57 -1.03
C VAL A 129 0.97 12.07 -0.83
N ASN A 130 0.69 12.80 -1.92
CA ASN A 130 0.35 14.22 -1.88
C ASN A 130 -1.07 14.44 -1.33
N GLU A 131 -1.35 15.63 -0.81
CA GLU A 131 -2.71 16.03 -0.48
C GLU A 131 -3.58 16.11 -1.75
N TYR A 132 -4.84 15.68 -1.65
CA TYR A 132 -5.81 15.77 -2.73
C TYR A 132 -7.22 15.98 -2.19
N VAL A 133 -8.04 16.65 -3.00
CA VAL A 133 -9.44 16.92 -2.66
C VAL A 133 -10.21 15.60 -2.48
N GLY A 134 -10.90 15.46 -1.34
CA GLY A 134 -11.70 14.28 -1.03
C GLY A 134 -10.92 13.14 -0.36
N ARG A 135 -9.67 13.35 0.04
CA ARG A 135 -8.89 12.36 0.81
C ARG A 135 -9.58 11.89 2.09
N GLU A 136 -10.25 12.81 2.80
CA GLU A 136 -11.04 12.45 3.98
C GLU A 136 -12.19 11.52 3.63
N ASN A 137 -12.89 11.76 2.52
CA ASN A 137 -13.95 10.86 2.04
C ASN A 137 -13.40 9.49 1.66
N VAL A 138 -12.22 9.43 1.03
CA VAL A 138 -11.55 8.15 0.74
C VAL A 138 -11.24 7.40 2.05
N ALA A 139 -10.73 8.09 3.06
CA ALA A 139 -10.42 7.48 4.35
C ALA A 139 -11.70 6.99 5.07
N SER A 140 -12.73 7.82 5.19
CA SER A 140 -13.94 7.56 5.98
C SER A 140 -14.94 6.64 5.27
N ASP A 141 -15.11 6.81 3.95
CA ASP A 141 -16.18 6.18 3.19
C ASP A 141 -15.70 4.98 2.36
N VAL A 142 -14.38 4.80 2.22
CA VAL A 142 -13.79 3.69 1.45
C VAL A 142 -12.86 2.85 2.32
N ILE A 143 -11.72 3.38 2.76
CA ILE A 143 -10.67 2.58 3.42
C ILE A 143 -11.17 1.97 4.73
N LEU A 144 -11.76 2.79 5.61
CA LEU A 144 -12.26 2.32 6.90
C LEU A 144 -13.35 1.24 6.75
N PRO A 145 -14.45 1.47 6.01
CA PRO A 145 -15.48 0.44 5.85
C PRO A 145 -14.99 -0.77 5.04
N LEU A 146 -14.13 -0.60 4.03
CA LEU A 146 -13.51 -1.73 3.31
C LEU A 146 -12.75 -2.62 4.30
N TRP A 147 -11.94 -2.04 5.18
CA TRP A 147 -11.17 -2.80 6.16
C TRP A 147 -12.08 -3.55 7.14
N GLU A 148 -12.96 -2.81 7.83
CA GLU A 148 -13.69 -3.33 8.99
C GLU A 148 -14.93 -4.16 8.61
N LYS A 149 -15.57 -3.86 7.48
CA LYS A 149 -16.83 -4.50 7.06
C LYS A 149 -16.66 -5.52 5.94
N GLU A 150 -15.54 -5.49 5.21
CA GLU A 150 -15.33 -6.42 4.09
C GLU A 150 -14.11 -7.31 4.32
N LEU A 151 -12.92 -6.71 4.47
CA LEU A 151 -11.68 -7.48 4.56
C LEU A 151 -11.60 -8.32 5.84
N TRP A 152 -11.90 -7.73 7.00
CA TRP A 152 -11.84 -8.46 8.27
C TRP A 152 -12.89 -9.58 8.37
N PRO A 153 -14.20 -9.35 8.11
CA PRO A 153 -15.19 -10.43 8.18
C PRO A 153 -14.96 -11.56 7.17
N ARG A 154 -14.34 -11.26 6.02
CA ARG A 154 -13.95 -12.27 5.01
C ARG A 154 -12.62 -12.96 5.32
N GLY A 155 -11.96 -12.59 6.42
CA GLY A 155 -10.70 -13.18 6.87
C GLY A 155 -9.47 -12.80 6.04
N TRP A 156 -9.51 -11.70 5.28
CA TRP A 156 -8.35 -11.17 4.54
C TRP A 156 -7.33 -10.50 5.45
N VAL A 157 -7.76 -10.05 6.62
CA VAL A 157 -6.94 -9.40 7.66
C VAL A 157 -7.34 -9.93 9.03
N SER A 158 -6.43 -9.86 10.00
CA SER A 158 -6.63 -10.37 11.36
C SER A 158 -7.14 -9.29 12.31
N SER A 159 -6.68 -8.04 12.14
CA SER A 159 -7.11 -6.92 13.00
C SER A 159 -8.44 -6.34 12.54
N SER A 160 -9.42 -6.33 13.46
CA SER A 160 -10.78 -5.86 13.18
C SER A 160 -10.91 -4.34 13.03
N THR A 161 -9.93 -3.55 13.48
CA THR A 161 -10.00 -2.08 13.41
C THR A 161 -8.67 -1.48 12.98
N LEU A 162 -8.73 -0.44 12.14
CA LEU A 162 -7.54 0.28 11.67
C LEU A 162 -6.88 1.08 12.79
N GLU A 163 -7.62 1.54 13.80
CA GLU A 163 -7.07 2.28 14.94
C GLU A 163 -6.00 1.47 15.71
N LYS A 164 -6.19 0.15 15.83
CA LYS A 164 -5.18 -0.73 16.44
C LYS A 164 -3.90 -0.79 15.61
N LEU A 165 -3.98 -0.61 14.30
CA LEU A 165 -2.83 -0.62 13.40
C LEU A 165 -2.16 0.76 13.35
N ARG A 166 -2.92 1.86 13.39
CA ARG A 166 -2.41 3.23 13.38
C ARG A 166 -1.42 3.54 14.51
N THR A 167 -1.55 2.84 15.63
CA THR A 167 -0.63 2.97 16.77
C THR A 167 0.65 2.13 16.62
N LYS A 168 0.71 1.16 15.70
CA LYS A 168 1.93 0.38 15.44
C LYS A 168 3.00 1.29 14.84
N GLU A 169 4.25 1.09 15.27
CA GLU A 169 5.40 1.86 14.80
C GLU A 169 5.51 1.88 13.27
N LEU A 170 5.21 0.74 12.63
CA LEU A 170 5.19 0.62 11.18
C LEU A 170 4.30 1.71 10.54
N VAL A 171 3.10 1.94 11.05
CA VAL A 171 2.17 2.96 10.54
C VAL A 171 2.55 4.36 11.02
N LYS A 172 3.02 4.48 12.27
CA LYS A 172 3.40 5.77 12.87
C LYS A 172 4.53 6.48 12.11
N TYR A 173 5.37 5.72 11.41
CA TYR A 173 6.57 6.20 10.74
C TYR A 173 6.59 5.93 9.23
N SER A 174 5.46 5.45 8.69
CA SER A 174 5.27 5.16 7.27
C SER A 174 5.24 6.43 6.40
N PRO A 175 5.72 6.36 5.14
CA PRO A 175 5.56 7.41 4.13
C PRO A 175 4.12 7.80 3.78
N ILE A 176 3.10 7.12 4.32
CA ILE A 176 1.69 7.51 4.15
C ILE A 176 1.28 8.70 5.03
N LYS A 177 2.10 9.04 6.04
CA LYS A 177 1.85 10.25 6.83
C LYS A 177 2.08 11.47 5.95
N GLN A 178 1.16 12.43 6.04
CA GLN A 178 1.32 13.68 5.32
C GLN A 178 2.56 14.40 5.81
N LEU A 179 3.36 14.85 4.85
CA LEU A 179 4.32 15.91 5.08
C LEU A 179 3.54 17.21 5.24
N THR A 180 4.01 18.08 6.13
CA THR A 180 3.60 19.48 6.07
C THR A 180 4.11 20.12 4.77
N PRO A 181 3.49 21.20 4.26
CA PRO A 181 3.99 21.90 3.08
C PRO A 181 5.48 22.28 3.21
N GLU A 182 5.90 22.71 4.40
CA GLU A 182 7.30 23.00 4.72
C GLU A 182 8.19 21.77 4.59
N GLN A 183 7.79 20.62 5.13
CA GLN A 183 8.52 19.36 5.00
C GLN A 183 8.65 18.90 3.53
N GLY A 184 7.59 19.08 2.73
CA GLY A 184 7.64 18.79 1.30
C GLY A 184 8.60 19.71 0.53
N GLN A 185 8.62 21.00 0.87
CA GLN A 185 9.57 21.96 0.29
C GLN A 185 11.01 21.62 0.67
N LEU A 186 11.26 21.27 1.94
CA LEU A 186 12.57 20.83 2.41
C LEU A 186 13.08 19.61 1.63
N ILE A 187 12.25 18.58 1.45
CA ILE A 187 12.64 17.40 0.67
C ILE A 187 12.99 17.79 -0.76
N THR A 188 12.13 18.59 -1.41
CA THR A 188 12.35 19.05 -2.78
C THR A 188 13.68 19.80 -2.90
N GLU A 189 13.95 20.70 -1.95
CA GLU A 189 15.19 21.47 -1.93
C GLU A 189 16.42 20.55 -1.82
N ILE A 190 16.40 19.60 -0.89
CA ILE A 190 17.52 18.68 -0.65
C ILE A 190 17.80 17.83 -1.90
N ILE A 191 16.75 17.31 -2.53
CA ILE A 191 16.89 16.44 -3.70
C ILE A 191 17.50 17.21 -4.88
N HIS A 192 17.06 18.45 -5.11
CA HIS A 192 17.53 19.28 -6.23
C HIS A 192 18.92 19.90 -5.99
N ASN A 193 19.45 19.84 -4.77
CA ASN A 193 20.76 20.39 -4.41
C ASN A 193 21.65 19.34 -3.72
N PRO A 194 22.04 18.26 -4.43
CA PRO A 194 22.74 17.12 -3.83
C PRO A 194 24.13 17.43 -3.28
N ASP A 195 24.75 18.52 -3.73
CA ASP A 195 26.09 18.94 -3.30
C ASP A 195 26.07 19.80 -2.03
N ARG A 196 24.89 20.01 -1.41
CA ARG A 196 24.72 20.81 -0.20
C ARG A 196 24.52 19.94 1.03
N ASN A 197 25.05 20.43 2.16
CA ASN A 197 24.78 19.85 3.47
C ASN A 197 23.64 20.59 4.15
N TYR A 198 22.73 19.84 4.76
CA TYR A 198 21.54 20.35 5.43
C TYR A 198 21.54 19.98 6.91
N VAL A 199 21.14 20.93 7.77
CA VAL A 199 20.85 20.68 9.18
C VAL A 199 19.39 21.06 9.42
N ILE A 200 18.56 20.06 9.69
CA ILE A 200 17.12 20.27 9.91
C ILE A 200 16.83 20.15 11.41
N ASN A 201 16.39 21.25 12.00
CA ASN A 201 16.01 21.31 13.41
C ASN A 201 14.49 21.30 13.56
N GLY A 202 14.01 20.77 14.68
CA GLY A 202 12.59 20.81 15.03
C GLY A 202 12.36 20.22 16.41
N ASP A 203 11.28 20.66 17.07
CA ASP A 203 10.96 20.23 18.43
C ASP A 203 10.57 18.75 18.51
N ALA A 204 10.46 18.21 19.72
CA ALA A 204 9.96 16.86 19.94
C ALA A 204 8.54 16.73 19.36
N GLY A 205 8.29 15.64 18.61
CA GLY A 205 6.97 15.39 18.00
C GLY A 205 6.69 16.08 16.66
N THR A 206 7.59 16.94 16.15
CA THR A 206 7.43 17.66 14.87
C THR A 206 7.61 16.80 13.61
N GLY A 207 7.76 15.48 13.75
CA GLY A 207 7.82 14.57 12.61
C GLY A 207 9.16 14.51 11.87
N LYS A 208 10.28 14.98 12.45
CA LYS A 208 11.64 14.84 11.86
C LYS A 208 11.95 13.45 11.31
N THR A 209 11.49 12.45 12.06
CA THR A 209 11.64 11.04 11.74
C THR A 209 10.81 10.62 10.51
N VAL A 210 9.60 11.16 10.37
CA VAL A 210 8.76 11.00 9.17
C VAL A 210 9.43 11.69 7.98
N LEU A 211 9.88 12.95 8.17
CA LEU A 211 10.63 13.70 7.15
C LEU A 211 11.84 12.92 6.62
N LEU A 212 12.62 12.29 7.51
CA LEU A 212 13.75 11.44 7.12
C LEU A 212 13.32 10.24 6.26
N THR A 213 12.27 9.52 6.65
CA THR A 213 11.74 8.40 5.84
C THR A 213 11.35 8.87 4.45
N HIS A 214 10.59 9.97 4.37
CA HIS A 214 10.13 10.52 3.09
C HIS A 214 11.28 11.01 2.23
N LEU A 215 12.32 11.62 2.82
CA LEU A 215 13.50 12.07 2.10
C LEU A 215 14.22 10.88 1.44
N VAL A 216 14.50 9.83 2.22
CA VAL A 216 15.17 8.62 1.71
C VAL A 216 14.36 7.98 0.59
N ALA A 217 13.06 7.83 0.83
CA ALA A 217 12.12 7.28 -0.13
C ALA A 217 12.07 8.08 -1.44
N SER A 218 12.06 9.41 -1.35
CA SER A 218 12.05 10.31 -2.51
C SER A 218 13.39 10.28 -3.28
N ILE A 219 14.52 10.19 -2.58
CA ILE A 219 15.84 10.03 -3.23
C ILE A 219 15.90 8.71 -4.00
N LEU A 220 15.47 7.58 -3.41
CA LEU A 220 15.47 6.28 -4.09
C LEU A 220 14.55 6.26 -5.31
N LYS A 221 13.44 7.00 -5.26
CA LYS A 221 12.54 7.16 -6.40
C LYS A 221 13.18 7.93 -7.56
N GLU A 222 13.82 9.06 -7.27
CA GLU A 222 14.46 9.89 -8.31
C GLU A 222 15.80 9.33 -8.79
N ARG A 223 16.50 8.60 -7.91
CA ARG A 223 17.83 8.02 -8.15
C ARG A 223 17.83 6.57 -7.66
N PRO A 224 17.30 5.63 -8.47
CA PRO A 224 17.21 4.22 -8.09
C PRO A 224 18.55 3.57 -7.69
N GLU A 225 19.65 4.06 -8.24
CA GLU A 225 21.01 3.56 -7.98
C GLU A 225 21.69 4.21 -6.76
N ALA A 226 21.01 5.14 -6.07
CA ALA A 226 21.58 5.85 -4.93
C ALA A 226 21.81 4.92 -3.74
N LYS A 227 23.02 4.97 -3.17
CA LYS A 227 23.34 4.29 -1.90
C LYS A 227 23.23 5.28 -0.76
N ILE A 228 22.26 5.06 0.13
CA ILE A 228 21.94 5.98 1.21
C ILE A 228 22.31 5.33 2.55
N GLY A 229 23.16 6.01 3.32
CA GLY A 229 23.44 5.64 4.71
C GLY A 229 22.52 6.39 5.66
N VAL A 230 21.77 5.68 6.51
CA VAL A 230 20.89 6.29 7.52
C VAL A 230 21.39 5.89 8.90
N VAL A 231 21.84 6.89 9.68
CA VAL A 231 22.30 6.70 11.06
C VAL A 231 21.25 7.28 12.01
N VAL A 232 20.77 6.44 12.91
CA VAL A 232 19.60 6.71 13.76
C VAL A 232 19.79 6.05 15.12
N GLN A 233 19.05 6.51 16.12
CA GLN A 233 19.01 5.82 17.41
C GLN A 233 18.32 4.44 17.27
N PRO A 234 18.66 3.44 18.11
CA PRO A 234 18.29 2.02 17.94
C PRO A 234 16.79 1.72 17.73
N ASN A 235 15.91 2.61 18.20
CA ASN A 235 14.47 2.47 18.03
C ASN A 235 14.02 2.55 16.56
N TRP A 236 14.87 3.02 15.65
CA TRP A 236 14.56 3.20 14.23
C TRP A 236 15.04 2.08 13.30
N GLU A 237 16.09 1.35 13.70
CA GLU A 237 16.78 0.37 12.85
C GLU A 237 15.86 -0.78 12.37
N LYS A 238 14.92 -1.20 13.24
CA LYS A 238 13.92 -2.23 12.90
C LYS A 238 12.84 -1.76 11.91
N ILE A 239 12.69 -0.45 11.75
CA ILE A 239 11.61 0.19 10.96
C ILE A 239 12.11 0.51 9.55
N SER A 240 13.33 1.07 9.42
CA SER A 240 13.90 1.46 8.13
C SER A 240 14.06 0.29 7.16
N LEU A 241 14.51 -0.88 7.63
CA LEU A 241 14.69 -2.08 6.81
C LEU A 241 13.40 -2.58 6.13
N LYS A 242 12.22 -2.28 6.69
CA LYS A 242 10.95 -2.71 6.10
C LYS A 242 10.43 -1.80 4.98
N TYR A 243 10.97 -0.58 4.87
CA TYR A 243 10.54 0.44 3.91
C TYR A 243 11.54 0.71 2.78
N MET A 244 12.81 0.34 2.96
CA MET A 244 13.93 0.79 2.11
C MET A 244 14.55 -0.29 1.21
N GLU A 245 14.12 -1.55 1.33
CA GLU A 245 14.37 -2.58 0.30
C GLU A 245 13.20 -2.62 -0.69
#